data_AF-A0A833UU81-F1
#
_entry.id   AF-A0A833UU81-F1
#
_cell.length_a   1.000
_cell.length_b   1.000
_cell.length_c   1.000
_cell.angle_alpha   90.00
_cell.angle_beta   90.00
_cell.angle_gamma   90.00
#
_symmetry.space_group_name_H-M   'P 1'
#
loop_
_entity.id
_entity.type
_entity.pdbx_description
1 polymer ?
#
loop_
_entity_poly.entity_id
_entity_poly.type
_entity_poly.pdbx_seq_one_letter_code
_entity_poly.pdbx_strand_id
1 'polypeptide(L)'
;MTESENKKPKRPRIHIPSYWLPDQKLILEEKAKECGLSVSSYLVSVGLGYTPKSKFDAEIGIQLMQVKADQARLGNLLKSFMSSDFKHLNNVDHRKEINKILSDITVAEIEIVKLLRTLK
;
A
#
# COMPACT_ATOMS: atom_id res chain seq x y z
N MET A 1 23.04 44.18 -11.21
CA MET A 1 23.73 42.86 -11.19
C MET A 1 22.79 41.90 -10.49
N THR A 2 22.02 41.12 -11.23
CA THR A 2 21.13 40.11 -10.67
C THR A 2 21.70 38.73 -10.96
N GLU A 3 21.96 38.04 -9.86
CA GLU A 3 22.61 36.75 -9.73
C GLU A 3 21.77 35.68 -10.45
N SER A 4 22.39 34.99 -11.41
CA SER A 4 21.73 33.94 -12.19
C SER A 4 21.73 32.63 -11.39
N GLU A 5 20.52 32.10 -11.17
CA GLU A 5 20.28 30.86 -10.46
C GLU A 5 21.09 29.68 -11.04
N ASN A 6 21.93 29.09 -10.19
CA ASN A 6 22.73 27.91 -10.46
C ASN A 6 21.85 26.66 -10.63
N LYS A 7 21.35 26.43 -11.85
CA LYS A 7 20.67 25.18 -12.24
C LYS A 7 21.69 24.07 -12.44
N LYS A 8 21.63 23.03 -11.60
CA LYS A 8 22.43 21.80 -11.73
C LYS A 8 22.42 21.28 -13.19
N PRO A 9 23.56 20.84 -13.74
CA PRO A 9 23.63 20.37 -15.12
C PRO A 9 22.71 19.17 -15.33
N LYS A 10 21.83 19.24 -16.34
CA LYS A 10 20.96 18.12 -16.72
C LYS A 10 21.82 16.96 -17.23
N ARG A 11 21.64 15.76 -16.67
CA ARG A 11 22.32 14.55 -17.16
C ARG A 11 22.02 14.36 -18.66
N PRO A 12 23.03 14.03 -19.49
CA PRO A 12 22.80 13.80 -20.92
C PRO A 12 21.86 12.61 -21.09
N ARG A 13 20.84 12.76 -21.93
CA ARG A 13 19.91 11.67 -22.29
C ARG A 13 20.37 11.06 -23.61
N ILE A 14 20.51 9.74 -23.65
CA ILE A 14 20.80 8.99 -24.87
C ILE A 14 19.48 8.43 -25.39
N HIS A 15 19.18 8.66 -26.67
CA HIS A 15 18.02 8.09 -27.33
C HIS A 15 18.36 6.70 -27.86
N ILE A 16 17.60 5.68 -27.47
CA ILE A 16 17.73 4.31 -27.97
C ILE A 16 16.50 4.02 -28.82
N PRO A 17 16.63 3.95 -30.16
CA PRO A 17 15.52 3.54 -31.02
C PRO A 17 15.19 2.06 -30.76
N SER A 18 13.92 1.71 -30.82
CA SER A 18 13.46 0.34 -30.61
C SER A 18 12.30 0.05 -31.56
N TYR A 19 12.25 -1.18 -32.06
CA TYR A 19 11.22 -1.66 -32.98
C TYR A 19 10.18 -2.45 -32.22
N TRP A 20 8.90 -2.24 -32.55
CA TRP A 20 7.76 -2.81 -31.83
C TRP A 20 6.65 -3.16 -32.82
N LEU A 21 5.89 -4.22 -32.52
CA LEU A 21 4.60 -4.43 -33.17
C LEU A 21 3.52 -3.52 -32.53
N PRO A 22 2.45 -3.15 -33.26
CA PRO A 22 1.38 -2.32 -32.73
C PRO A 22 0.76 -2.86 -31.43
N ASP A 23 0.53 -4.17 -31.37
CA ASP A 23 -0.05 -4.84 -30.20
C ASP A 23 0.87 -4.77 -28.98
N GLN A 24 2.18 -4.93 -29.19
CA GLN A 24 3.19 -4.85 -28.14
C GLN A 24 3.29 -3.45 -27.56
N LYS A 25 3.19 -2.42 -28.42
CA LYS A 25 3.19 -1.03 -27.99
C LYS A 25 2.00 -0.74 -27.07
N LEU A 26 0.81 -1.23 -27.44
CA LEU A 26 -0.42 -1.01 -26.69
C LEU A 26 -0.35 -1.65 -25.30
N ILE A 27 0.10 -2.91 -25.23
CA ILE A 27 0.32 -3.61 -23.95
C ILE A 27 1.31 -2.86 -23.06
N LEU A 28 2.38 -2.32 -23.64
CA LEU A 28 3.42 -1.63 -22.89
C LEU A 28 2.95 -0.25 -22.38
N GLU A 29 2.13 0.44 -23.17
CA GLU A 29 1.47 1.69 -22.76
C GLU A 29 0.49 1.46 -21.61
N GLU A 30 -0.30 0.38 -21.66
CA GLU A 30 -1.20 0.00 -20.57
C GLU A 30 -0.43 -0.32 -19.29
N LYS A 31 0.60 -1.18 -19.36
CA LYS A 31 1.43 -1.52 -18.20
C LYS A 31 2.15 -0.31 -17.61
N ALA A 32 2.67 0.58 -18.46
CA ALA A 32 3.28 1.82 -18.01
C ALA A 32 2.26 2.73 -17.31
N LYS A 33 1.03 2.80 -17.82
CA LYS A 33 -0.08 3.57 -17.25
C LYS A 33 -0.52 3.02 -15.89
N GLU A 34 -0.62 1.70 -15.74
CA GLU A 34 -0.92 1.02 -14.46
C GLU A 34 0.11 1.35 -13.38
N CYS A 35 1.40 1.35 -13.74
CA CYS A 35 2.48 1.73 -12.84
C CYS A 35 2.64 3.25 -12.69
N GLY A 36 1.90 4.06 -13.46
CA GLY A 36 2.00 5.51 -13.45
C GLY A 36 3.30 6.09 -13.99
N LEU A 37 3.99 5.36 -14.87
CA LEU A 37 5.26 5.72 -15.46
C LEU A 37 5.10 6.07 -16.94
N SER A 38 6.06 6.82 -17.51
CA SER A 38 6.19 6.88 -18.97
C SER A 38 6.67 5.52 -19.49
N VAL A 39 6.34 5.18 -20.73
CA VAL A 39 6.81 3.93 -21.38
C VAL A 39 8.33 3.79 -21.29
N SER A 40 9.07 4.88 -21.52
CA SER A 40 10.54 4.90 -21.38
C SER A 40 11.01 4.62 -19.96
N SER A 41 10.35 5.18 -18.95
CA SER A 41 10.70 4.96 -17.54
C SER A 41 10.32 3.56 -17.09
N TYR A 42 9.20 3.02 -17.58
CA TYR A 42 8.76 1.64 -17.37
C TYR A 42 9.76 0.65 -17.96
N LEU A 43 10.20 0.84 -19.19
CA LEU A 43 11.21 -0.01 -19.83
C LEU A 43 12.57 0.06 -19.13
N VAL A 44 13.02 1.25 -18.74
CA VAL A 44 14.28 1.41 -18.02
C VAL A 44 14.22 0.74 -16.65
N SER A 45 13.10 0.90 -15.93
CA SER A 45 12.94 0.23 -14.63
C SER A 45 12.94 -1.28 -14.77
N VAL A 46 12.14 -1.84 -15.68
CA VAL A 46 12.12 -3.29 -15.95
C VAL A 46 13.49 -3.78 -16.44
N GLY A 47 14.15 -3.06 -17.35
CA GLY A 47 15.45 -3.42 -17.92
C GLY A 47 16.61 -3.34 -16.91
N LEU A 48 16.48 -2.54 -15.86
CA LEU A 48 17.42 -2.47 -14.73
C LEU A 48 17.06 -3.45 -13.60
N GLY A 49 16.06 -4.31 -13.79
CA GLY A 49 15.62 -5.30 -12.80
C GLY A 49 14.75 -4.74 -11.67
N TYR A 50 14.23 -3.52 -11.82
CA TYR A 50 13.24 -2.96 -10.89
C TYR A 50 11.84 -3.37 -11.31
N THR A 51 11.08 -3.97 -10.39
CA THR A 51 9.66 -4.30 -10.60
C THR A 51 8.81 -3.05 -10.33
N PRO A 52 8.20 -2.43 -11.35
CA PRO A 52 7.39 -1.23 -11.15
C PRO A 52 6.07 -1.62 -10.47
N LYS A 53 5.74 -0.99 -9.35
CA LYS A 53 4.51 -1.28 -8.60
C LYS A 53 3.30 -0.68 -9.30
N SER A 54 2.18 -1.41 -9.31
CA SER A 54 0.92 -0.86 -9.80
C SER A 54 0.42 0.22 -8.84
N LYS A 55 -0.16 1.30 -9.38
CA LYS A 55 -0.87 2.31 -8.58
C LYS A 55 -2.04 1.71 -7.80
N PHE A 56 -2.68 0.71 -8.40
CA PHE A 56 -3.80 0.00 -7.80
C PHE A 56 -3.40 -0.69 -6.49
N ASP A 57 -2.22 -1.33 -6.46
CA ASP A 57 -1.71 -1.99 -5.26
C ASP A 57 -1.44 -1.00 -4.12
N ALA A 58 -0.98 0.21 -4.45
CA ALA A 58 -0.75 1.26 -3.47
C ALA A 58 -2.06 1.82 -2.90
N GLU A 59 -3.07 2.04 -3.74
CA GLU A 59 -4.39 2.49 -3.31
C GLU A 59 -5.10 1.47 -2.43
N ILE A 60 -5.07 0.18 -2.79
CA ILE A 60 -5.61 -0.90 -1.96
C ILE A 60 -4.87 -0.95 -0.61
N GLY A 61 -3.54 -0.80 -0.61
CA GLY A 61 -2.76 -0.75 0.63
C GLY A 61 -3.22 0.37 1.56
N ILE A 62 -3.50 1.56 1.01
CA ILE A 62 -3.99 2.72 1.78
C ILE A 62 -5.40 2.48 2.34
N GLN A 63 -6.33 2.01 1.51
CA GLN A 63 -7.70 1.73 1.95
C GLN A 63 -7.72 0.66 3.05
N LEU A 64 -6.89 -0.38 2.91
CA LEU A 64 -6.78 -1.43 3.91
C LEU A 64 -6.14 -0.93 5.22
N MET A 65 -5.18 -0.01 5.15
CA MET A 65 -4.64 0.66 6.35
C MET A 65 -5.68 1.51 7.08
N GLN A 66 -6.58 2.18 6.37
CA GLN A 66 -7.66 2.97 6.98
C GLN A 66 -8.65 2.07 7.73
N VAL A 67 -9.10 0.98 7.11
CA VAL A 67 -9.99 0.00 7.75
C VAL A 67 -9.34 -0.57 9.04
N LYS A 68 -8.03 -0.83 9.02
CA LYS A 68 -7.30 -1.26 10.22
C LYS A 68 -7.29 -0.21 11.33
N ALA A 69 -7.11 1.06 11.00
CA ALA A 69 -7.13 2.13 11.98
C ALA A 69 -8.50 2.22 12.68
N ASP A 70 -9.58 2.09 11.91
CA ASP A 70 -10.94 2.10 12.44
C ASP A 70 -11.22 0.88 13.31
N GLN A 71 -10.74 -0.30 12.92
CA GLN A 71 -10.86 -1.53 13.70
C GLN A 71 -10.09 -1.48 15.03
N ALA A 72 -8.87 -0.94 15.03
CA ALA A 72 -8.10 -0.72 16.26
C ALA A 72 -8.83 0.25 17.21
N ARG A 73 -9.49 1.27 16.66
CA ARG A 73 -10.32 2.21 17.44
C ARG A 73 -11.55 1.53 18.03
N LEU A 74 -12.22 0.65 17.29
CA LEU A 74 -13.35 -0.14 17.79
C LEU A 74 -12.93 -1.11 18.91
N GLY A 75 -11.76 -1.76 18.77
CA GLY A 75 -11.20 -2.61 19.82
C GLY A 75 -10.92 -1.84 21.12
N ASN A 76 -10.36 -0.63 21.01
CA ASN A 76 -10.16 0.25 22.17
C ASN A 76 -11.47 0.73 22.79
N LEU A 77 -12.48 1.04 21.97
CA LEU A 77 -13.81 1.42 22.46
C LEU A 77 -14.45 0.27 23.25
N LEU A 78 -14.40 -0.95 22.71
CA LEU A 78 -14.91 -2.14 23.37
C LEU A 78 -14.18 -2.41 24.70
N LYS A 79 -12.85 -2.27 24.70
CA LYS A 79 -12.04 -2.40 25.92
C LYS A 79 -12.41 -1.36 26.98
N SER A 80 -12.66 -0.11 26.56
CA SER A 80 -13.14 0.97 27.45
C SER A 80 -14.52 0.64 28.01
N PHE A 81 -15.40 0.11 27.16
CA PHE A 81 -16.76 -0.31 27.53
C PHE A 81 -16.77 -1.46 28.55
N MET A 82 -15.82 -2.40 28.45
CA MET A 82 -15.64 -3.49 29.43
C MET A 82 -14.96 -3.05 30.74
N SER A 83 -14.15 -1.98 30.68
CA SER A 83 -13.52 -1.37 31.87
C SER A 83 -14.49 -0.49 32.66
N SER A 84 -15.56 -0.04 32.01
CA SER A 84 -16.66 0.69 32.62
C SER A 84 -17.53 -0.29 33.43
N ASP A 85 -18.03 0.12 34.61
CA ASP A 85 -18.87 -0.69 35.52
C ASP A 85 -20.29 -0.99 34.96
N PHE A 86 -20.40 -1.46 33.73
CA PHE A 86 -21.64 -2.01 33.20
C PHE A 86 -21.87 -3.38 33.85
N LYS A 87 -22.67 -3.37 34.93
CA LYS A 87 -23.12 -4.55 35.70
C LYS A 87 -23.73 -5.69 34.85
N HIS A 88 -24.02 -5.45 33.58
CA HIS A 88 -24.59 -6.42 32.63
C HIS A 88 -23.53 -7.28 31.90
N LEU A 89 -22.24 -6.91 31.93
CA LEU A 89 -21.12 -7.69 31.36
C LEU A 89 -20.40 -8.57 32.40
N ASN A 90 -21.01 -8.77 33.57
CA ASN A 90 -20.42 -9.51 34.69
C ASN A 90 -20.46 -11.03 34.53
N ASN A 91 -20.96 -11.55 33.40
CA ASN A 91 -20.79 -12.96 33.10
C ASN A 91 -19.36 -13.20 32.58
N VAL A 92 -18.53 -13.82 33.41
CA VAL A 92 -17.08 -14.05 33.16
C VAL A 92 -16.83 -14.70 31.79
N ASP A 93 -17.78 -15.49 31.29
CA ASP A 93 -17.73 -16.14 29.98
C ASP A 93 -17.79 -15.15 28.81
N HIS A 94 -18.61 -14.11 28.90
CA HIS A 94 -18.71 -13.11 27.83
C HIS A 94 -17.43 -12.28 27.70
N ARG A 95 -16.76 -12.00 28.84
CA ARG A 95 -15.46 -11.30 28.82
C ARG A 95 -14.38 -12.14 28.16
N LYS A 96 -14.37 -13.46 28.39
CA LYS A 96 -13.42 -14.38 27.76
C LYS A 96 -13.66 -14.49 26.25
N GLU A 97 -14.91 -14.63 25.81
CA GLU A 97 -15.24 -14.67 24.38
C GLU A 97 -14.85 -13.38 23.67
N ILE A 98 -15.16 -12.22 24.25
CA ILE A 98 -14.78 -10.92 23.66
C ILE A 98 -13.26 -10.77 23.56
N ASN A 99 -12.52 -11.11 24.62
CA ASN A 99 -11.06 -11.05 24.60
C ASN A 99 -10.46 -12.02 23.57
N LYS A 100 -11.08 -13.19 23.38
CA LYS A 100 -10.68 -14.15 22.36
C LYS A 100 -10.91 -13.57 20.96
N ILE A 101 -12.08 -12.99 20.69
CA ILE A 101 -12.38 -12.34 19.40
C ILE A 101 -11.42 -11.18 19.13
N LEU A 102 -11.08 -10.37 20.13
CA LEU A 102 -10.08 -9.30 20.00
C LEU A 102 -8.68 -9.84 19.69
N SER A 103 -8.30 -10.97 20.30
CA SER A 103 -7.04 -11.66 20.01
C SER A 103 -7.03 -12.23 18.59
N ASP A 104 -8.12 -12.85 18.15
CA ASP A 104 -8.23 -13.44 16.81
C ASP A 104 -8.19 -12.34 15.72
N ILE A 105 -8.82 -11.19 15.99
CA ILE A 105 -8.74 -9.98 15.17
C ILE A 105 -7.29 -9.50 15.04
N THR A 106 -6.56 -9.39 16.15
CA THR A 106 -5.16 -8.91 16.13
C THR A 106 -4.23 -9.89 15.43
N VAL A 107 -4.49 -11.20 15.49
CA VAL A 107 -3.76 -12.20 14.71
C VAL A 107 -4.01 -12.04 13.21
N ALA A 108 -5.28 -11.92 12.81
CA ALA A 108 -5.65 -11.67 11.41
C ALA A 108 -5.01 -10.37 10.88
N GLU A 109 -4.90 -9.33 11.70
CA GLU A 109 -4.23 -8.08 11.35
C GLU A 109 -2.75 -8.28 11.01
N ILE A 110 -2.03 -9.09 11.80
CA ILE A 110 -0.62 -9.40 11.59
C ILE A 110 -0.41 -10.15 10.27
N GLU A 111 -1.28 -11.11 9.95
CA GLU A 111 -1.22 -11.84 8.70
C GLU A 111 -1.45 -10.94 7.49
N ILE A 112 -2.44 -10.05 7.55
CA ILE A 112 -2.68 -9.10 6.47
C ILE A 112 -1.48 -8.15 6.28
N VAL A 113 -0.82 -7.70 7.37
CA VAL A 113 0.41 -6.89 7.24
C VAL A 113 1.53 -7.69 6.58
N LYS A 114 1.67 -8.97 6.89
CA LYS A 114 2.67 -9.84 6.23
C LYS A 114 2.38 -9.98 4.74
N LEU A 115 1.12 -10.21 4.36
CA LEU A 115 0.71 -10.34 2.96
C LEU A 115 0.96 -9.04 2.15
N LEU A 116 0.65 -7.88 2.73
CA LEU A 116 0.97 -6.59 2.11
C LEU A 116 2.49 -6.37 1.93
N ARG A 117 3.33 -6.90 2.83
CA ARG A 117 4.79 -6.82 2.70
C ARG A 117 5.36 -7.81 1.68
N THR A 118 4.65 -8.91 1.41
CA THR A 118 5.01 -9.89 0.37
C THR A 118 4.55 -9.48 -1.02
N LEU A 119 3.53 -8.61 -1.12
CA LEU A 119 3.21 -7.86 -2.33
C LEU A 119 4.33 -6.81 -2.57
N LYS A 120 5.49 -7.31 -2.98
CA LYS A 120 6.64 -6.52 -3.42
C LYS A 120 6.60 -6.31 -4.92
#